data_AF-A0A1X1YIZ4-F1
#
_entry.id   AF-A0A1X1YIZ4-F1
#
_cell.length_a   1.000
_cell.length_b   1.000
_cell.length_c   1.000
_cell.angle_alpha   90.00
_cell.angle_beta   90.00
_cell.angle_gamma   90.00
#
_symmetry.space_group_name_H-M   'P 1'
#
loop_
_entity.id
_entity.type
_entity.pdbx_description
1 polymer ?
#
loop_
_entity_poly.entity_id
_entity_poly.type
_entity_poly.pdbx_seq_one_letter_code
_entity_poly.pdbx_strand_id
1 'polypeptide(L)'
;MTRRPPPPSDKALQGLADYRAAVAKDKRRAIERAIRAMRKSNATINVATVAARAGVGRKTVYKHKDLIAVIDQYQPSGCAR
;
A
#
# COMPACT_ATOMS: atom_id res chain seq x y z
N MET A 1 -41.91 10.54 7.79
CA MET A 1 -41.57 9.13 8.08
C MET A 1 -40.41 8.71 7.16
N THR A 2 -39.18 8.70 7.66
CA THR A 2 -38.00 8.37 6.83
C THR A 2 -37.82 6.86 6.81
N ARG A 3 -38.28 6.19 5.74
CA ARG A 3 -38.02 4.76 5.54
C ARG A 3 -36.52 4.59 5.32
N ARG A 4 -35.83 3.97 6.28
CA ARG A 4 -34.42 3.60 6.10
C ARG A 4 -34.34 2.61 4.93
N PRO A 5 -33.37 2.78 4.00
CA PRO A 5 -33.20 1.82 2.93
C PRO A 5 -32.94 0.42 3.53
N PRO A 6 -33.42 -0.65 2.87
CA PRO A 6 -33.15 -2.00 3.32
C PRO A 6 -31.64 -2.24 3.40
N PRO A 7 -31.16 -3.07 4.35
CA PRO A 7 -29.75 -3.41 4.44
C PRO A 7 -29.27 -4.03 3.12
N PRO A 8 -27.99 -3.83 2.77
CA PRO A 8 -27.41 -4.42 1.56
C PRO A 8 -27.49 -5.95 1.62
N SER A 9 -27.73 -6.58 0.46
CA SER A 9 -27.78 -8.04 0.35
C SER A 9 -26.40 -8.68 0.53
N ASP A 10 -26.37 -9.97 0.90
CA ASP A 10 -25.11 -10.71 1.08
C ASP A 10 -24.23 -10.70 -0.18
N LYS A 11 -24.84 -10.75 -1.37
CA LYS A 11 -24.13 -10.62 -2.66
C LYS A 11 -23.46 -9.26 -2.81
N ALA A 12 -24.11 -8.18 -2.35
CA ALA A 12 -23.53 -6.85 -2.38
C ALA A 12 -22.35 -6.71 -1.40
N LEU A 13 -22.44 -7.33 -0.22
CA LEU A 13 -21.34 -7.38 0.74
C LEU A 13 -20.14 -8.17 0.20
N GLN A 14 -20.38 -9.31 -0.45
CA GLN A 14 -19.33 -10.12 -1.06
C GLN A 14 -18.63 -9.36 -2.20
N GLY A 15 -19.37 -8.74 -3.12
CA GLY A 15 -18.77 -7.94 -4.19
C GLY A 15 -17.93 -6.76 -3.68
N LEU A 16 -18.34 -6.16 -2.56
CA LEU A 16 -17.56 -5.12 -1.90
C LEU A 16 -16.27 -5.67 -1.26
N ALA A 17 -16.31 -6.88 -0.70
CA ALA A 17 -15.12 -7.56 -0.18
C ALA A 17 -14.12 -7.89 -1.30
N ASP A 18 -14.60 -8.41 -2.43
CA ASP A 18 -13.78 -8.76 -3.59
C ASP A 18 -13.12 -7.51 -4.20
N TYR A 19 -13.89 -6.43 -4.34
CA TYR A 19 -13.36 -5.14 -4.79
C TYR A 19 -12.27 -4.62 -3.85
N ARG A 20 -12.48 -4.69 -2.53
CA ARG A 20 -11.46 -4.28 -1.55
C ARG A 20 -10.20 -5.13 -1.65
N ALA A 21 -10.33 -6.44 -1.87
CA ALA A 21 -9.21 -7.34 -2.05
C ALA A 21 -8.42 -7.01 -3.34
N ALA A 22 -9.12 -6.73 -4.45
CA ALA A 22 -8.51 -6.31 -5.70
C ALA A 22 -7.71 -4.99 -5.53
N VAL A 23 -8.33 -3.97 -4.92
CA VAL A 23 -7.67 -2.68 -4.65
C VAL A 23 -6.43 -2.86 -3.76
N ALA A 24 -6.49 -3.74 -2.75
CA ALA A 24 -5.34 -4.01 -1.89
C ALA A 24 -4.18 -4.65 -2.68
N LYS A 25 -4.49 -5.59 -3.58
CA LYS A 25 -3.51 -6.24 -4.46
C LYS A 25 -2.87 -5.25 -5.43
N ASP A 26 -3.64 -4.35 -6.00
CA ASP A 26 -3.13 -3.32 -6.92
C ASP A 26 -2.20 -2.33 -6.21
N LYS A 27 -2.57 -1.89 -5.00
CA LYS A 27 -1.70 -1.04 -4.18
C LYS A 27 -0.39 -1.73 -3.82
N ARG A 28 -0.43 -3.01 -3.46
CA ARG A 28 0.78 -3.81 -3.22
C ARG A 28 1.68 -3.83 -4.46
N ARG A 29 1.10 -4.12 -5.64
CA ARG A 29 1.83 -4.12 -6.92
C ARG A 29 2.43 -2.76 -7.26
N ALA A 30 1.73 -1.66 -6.97
CA ALA A 30 2.24 -0.31 -7.17
C ALA A 30 3.49 -0.03 -6.31
N ILE A 31 3.46 -0.44 -5.03
CA ILE A 31 4.61 -0.31 -4.12
C ILE A 31 5.79 -1.15 -4.61
N GLU A 32 5.56 -2.41 -5.00
CA GLU A 32 6.63 -3.28 -5.54
C GLU A 32 7.27 -2.68 -6.81
N ARG A 33 6.45 -2.14 -7.71
CA ARG A 33 6.94 -1.45 -8.93
C ARG A 33 7.73 -0.19 -8.57
N ALA A 34 7.28 0.59 -7.59
CA ALA A 34 8.00 1.77 -7.12
C ALA A 34 9.38 1.40 -6.56
N ILE A 35 9.46 0.36 -5.72
CA ILE A 35 10.73 -0.14 -5.19
C ILE A 35 11.66 -0.56 -6.35
N ARG A 36 11.16 -1.34 -7.32
CA ARG A 36 11.97 -1.74 -8.49
C ARG A 36 12.45 -0.54 -9.32
N ALA A 37 11.58 0.44 -9.56
CA ALA A 37 11.94 1.64 -10.31
C ALA A 37 13.01 2.48 -9.58
N MET A 38 12.90 2.59 -8.26
CA MET A 38 13.88 3.29 -7.42
C MET A 38 15.22 2.55 -7.38
N ARG A 39 15.21 1.21 -7.31
CA ARG A 39 16.42 0.39 -7.44
C ARG A 39 17.13 0.65 -8.77
N LYS A 40 16.39 0.72 -9.88
CA LYS A 40 16.97 1.01 -11.20
C LYS A 40 17.58 2.43 -11.27
N SER A 41 17.03 3.38 -10.53
CA SER A 41 17.44 4.78 -10.56
C SER A 41 18.49 5.12 -9.49
N ASN A 42 18.94 4.15 -8.68
CA ASN A 42 19.82 4.34 -7.51
C ASN A 42 19.36 5.47 -6.56
N ALA A 43 18.05 5.70 -6.47
CA ALA A 43 17.49 6.73 -5.59
C ALA A 43 17.38 6.21 -4.15
N THR A 44 17.44 7.10 -3.16
CA THR A 44 17.29 6.74 -1.74
C THR A 44 15.94 6.07 -1.48
N ILE A 45 15.98 4.80 -1.12
CA ILE A 45 14.80 3.97 -0.83
C ILE A 45 14.42 4.21 0.62
N ASN A 46 13.39 5.03 0.85
CA ASN A 46 12.78 5.23 2.16
C ASN A 46 11.25 5.14 2.03
N VAL A 47 10.55 4.95 3.15
CA VAL A 47 9.09 4.77 3.15
C VAL A 47 8.36 5.97 2.53
N ALA A 48 8.84 7.19 2.75
CA ALA A 48 8.21 8.40 2.25
C ALA A 48 8.36 8.54 0.72
N THR A 49 9.54 8.24 0.17
CA THR A 49 9.83 8.31 -1.26
C THR A 49 9.13 7.19 -2.02
N VAL A 50 9.09 5.97 -1.46
CA VAL A 50 8.31 4.86 -2.03
C VAL A 50 6.82 5.20 -2.06
N ALA A 51 6.28 5.75 -0.97
CA ALA A 51 4.87 6.17 -0.92
C ALA A 51 4.54 7.23 -1.98
N ALA A 52 5.40 8.25 -2.11
CA ALA A 52 5.24 9.30 -3.13
C ALA A 52 5.30 8.74 -4.55
N ARG A 53 6.25 7.83 -4.82
CA ARG A 53 6.43 7.22 -6.15
C ARG A 53 5.28 6.28 -6.54
N ALA A 54 4.73 5.55 -5.57
CA ALA A 54 3.61 4.64 -5.77
C ALA A 54 2.23 5.36 -5.74
N GLY A 55 2.17 6.64 -5.37
CA GLY A 55 0.90 7.38 -5.25
C GLY A 55 0.01 6.88 -4.11
N VAL A 56 0.60 6.26 -3.07
CA VAL A 56 -0.14 5.71 -1.92
C VAL A 56 0.22 6.46 -0.64
N GLY A 57 -0.73 6.55 0.29
CA GLY A 57 -0.43 7.11 1.61
C GLY A 57 0.56 6.24 2.40
N ARG A 58 1.43 6.86 3.21
CA ARG A 58 2.42 6.18 4.07
C ARG A 58 1.81 5.07 4.94
N LYS A 59 0.61 5.32 5.49
CA LYS A 59 -0.15 4.34 6.29
C LYS A 59 -0.42 3.04 5.52
N THR A 60 -0.62 3.12 4.20
CA THR A 60 -0.82 1.93 3.35
C THR A 60 0.47 1.12 3.26
N VAL A 61 1.62 1.79 3.12
CA VAL A 61 2.92 1.13 3.12
C VAL A 61 3.17 0.43 4.45
N TYR A 62 2.86 1.08 5.58
CA TYR A 62 3.00 0.49 6.92
C TYR A 62 2.11 -0.74 7.16
N LYS A 63 0.99 -0.89 6.45
CA LYS A 63 0.15 -2.10 6.55
C LYS A 63 0.81 -3.32 5.91
N HIS A 64 1.76 -3.11 4.99
CA HIS A 64 2.46 -4.18 4.28
C HIS A 64 3.83 -4.41 4.89
N LYS A 65 3.89 -5.12 6.02
CA LYS A 65 5.12 -5.38 6.78
C LYS A 65 6.23 -6.00 5.93
N ASP A 66 5.87 -6.90 5.01
CA ASP A 66 6.81 -7.54 4.09
C ASP A 66 7.56 -6.51 3.23
N LEU A 67 6.87 -5.46 2.79
CA LEU A 67 7.46 -4.40 1.96
C LEU A 67 8.32 -3.44 2.80
N ILE A 68 7.98 -3.23 4.06
CA ILE A 68 8.81 -2.46 4.99
C ILE A 68 10.14 -3.16 5.21
N ALA A 69 10.13 -4.48 5.45
CA ALA A 69 11.35 -5.26 5.62
C ALA A 69 12.28 -5.16 4.40
N VAL A 70 11.70 -5.12 3.19
CA VAL A 70 12.47 -4.88 1.96
C VAL A 70 13.05 -3.47 1.94
N ILE A 71 12.29 -2.44 2.30
CA ILE A 71 12.76 -1.04 2.34
C ILE A 71 13.88 -0.86 3.39
N ASP A 72 13.72 -1.46 4.56
CA ASP A 72 14.65 -1.38 5.68
C ASP A 72 16.04 -1.93 5.32
N GLN A 73 16.12 -2.99 4.50
CA GLN A 73 17.39 -3.51 3.97
C GLN A 73 18.19 -2.49 3.15
N TYR A 74 17.52 -1.53 2.51
CA TYR A 74 18.18 -0.48 1.71
C TYR A 74 18.39 0.80 2.50
N GLN A 75 17.81 0.89 3.68
CA GLN A 75 17.98 2.05 4.52
C GLN A 75 19.38 1.91 5.14
N PRO A 76 20.33 2.83 4.85
CA PRO A 76 21.64 2.75 5.44
C PRO A 76 21.47 2.86 6.95
N SER A 77 21.74 1.76 7.66
CA SER A 77 21.84 1.71 9.11
C SER A 77 23.05 2.56 9.51
N GLY A 78 22.86 3.86 9.72
CA GLY A 78 24.01 4.71 10.03
C GLY A 78 23.76 6.21 10.03
N CYS A 79 23.04 6.70 11.03
CA CYS A 79 23.57 7.78 11.86
C CYS A 79 22.87 7.70 13.22
N ALA A 80 23.65 7.69 14.29
CA ALA A 80 23.22 7.63 15.67
C ALA A 80 22.01 8.55 15.95
N ARG A 81 21.04 8.04 16.71
CA ARG A 81 20.09 8.88 17.43
C ARG A 81 20.58 9.01 18.87
#